data_AF-A0A944A5W0-F1
#
_entry.id   AF-A0A944A5W0-F1
#
_cell.length_a   1.000
_cell.length_b   1.000
_cell.length_c   1.000
_cell.angle_alpha   90.00
_cell.angle_beta   90.00
_cell.angle_gamma   90.00
#
_symmetry.space_group_name_H-M   'P 1'
#
loop_
_entity.id
_entity.type
_entity.pdbx_description
1 polymer ?
#
loop_
_entity_poly.entity_id
_entity_poly.type
_entity_poly.pdbx_seq_one_letter_code
_entity_poly.pdbx_strand_id
1 'polypeptide(L)'
;MERMQRIVQASAVYRVLAALCLWFGGQWRGSGLIQWFIHPPLQLEQAESEHSVFARLWRWIHRGLCRLYQVLHLDRLFEGSVFQKCWLWAGAAVVLAPIIPTMAVLGLVLISAFSLLLNLMADGGQKLYYAPMNRYLWLYAAIYLAGTWFSVTRAGSLLGGVLTVAFILFAVILENSITTRRQLDTLLLLLVMAGTAVALYGICQYLFGWGYQSAAWADSEMFGDVFRVPSTLENPNMLGQYLILAIPLGGAGLLAAKDWGMRVFYFCCCGIMCVCMLLTLSRGAWLGLLFAGFVFVLFLQPRLLLLTPLLLAALYFVLPDAVINRFASIGNLGDSSTSYRV
;
A
#
# COMPACT_ATOMS: atom_id res chain seq x y z
N MET A 1 15.89 -34.42 -14.35
CA MET A 1 15.37 -33.07 -14.67
C MET A 1 15.19 -32.88 -16.18
N GLU A 2 16.19 -33.17 -17.01
CA GLU A 2 16.10 -32.98 -18.48
C GLU A 2 15.05 -33.84 -19.19
N ARG A 3 14.84 -35.10 -18.76
CA ARG A 3 13.81 -35.98 -19.34
C ARG A 3 12.38 -35.46 -19.11
N MET A 4 12.12 -34.90 -17.92
CA MET A 4 10.84 -34.28 -17.56
C MET A 4 10.60 -33.00 -18.39
N GLN A 5 11.63 -32.18 -18.56
CA GLN A 5 11.56 -30.97 -19.39
C GLN A 5 11.25 -31.30 -20.86
N ARG A 6 11.85 -32.34 -21.44
CA ARG A 6 11.55 -32.77 -22.82
C ARG A 6 10.11 -33.27 -23.00
N ILE A 7 9.58 -34.01 -22.02
CA ILE A 7 8.19 -34.50 -22.06
C ILE A 7 7.20 -33.34 -21.95
N VAL A 8 7.45 -32.39 -21.04
CA VAL A 8 6.62 -31.18 -20.89
C VAL A 8 6.68 -30.31 -22.13
N GLN A 9 7.87 -30.10 -22.72
CA GLN A 9 8.04 -29.32 -23.96
C GLN A 9 7.40 -29.97 -25.20
N ALA A 10 7.31 -31.30 -25.24
CA ALA A 10 6.64 -32.03 -26.32
C ALA A 10 5.10 -31.98 -26.23
N SER A 11 4.55 -31.68 -25.05
CA SER A 11 3.10 -31.58 -24.84
C SER A 11 2.48 -30.47 -25.70
N ALA A 12 1.38 -30.79 -26.38
CA ALA A 12 0.62 -29.82 -27.17
C ALA A 12 0.11 -28.66 -26.30
N VAL A 13 -0.28 -28.96 -25.05
CA VAL A 13 -0.73 -27.96 -24.07
C VAL A 13 0.39 -26.97 -23.75
N TYR A 14 1.62 -27.45 -23.54
CA TYR A 14 2.76 -26.59 -23.29
C TYR A 14 3.09 -25.71 -24.50
N ARG A 15 3.04 -26.26 -25.72
CA ARG A 15 3.29 -25.49 -26.95
C ARG A 15 2.25 -24.39 -27.17
N VAL A 16 0.97 -24.68 -26.95
CA VAL A 16 -0.11 -23.68 -27.05
C VAL A 16 0.06 -22.60 -25.98
N LEU A 17 0.27 -22.99 -24.72
CA LEU A 17 0.51 -22.03 -23.63
C LEU A 17 1.77 -21.19 -23.90
N ALA A 18 2.87 -21.80 -24.35
CA ALA A 18 4.11 -21.10 -24.68
C ALA A 18 3.95 -20.13 -25.86
N ALA A 19 3.19 -20.50 -26.89
CA ALA A 19 2.90 -19.63 -28.03
C ALA A 19 2.07 -18.42 -27.60
N LEU A 20 1.00 -18.62 -26.82
CA LEU A 20 0.20 -17.54 -26.23
C LEU A 20 1.07 -16.63 -25.34
N CYS A 21 1.91 -17.23 -24.50
CA CYS A 21 2.85 -16.55 -23.63
C CYS A 21 3.88 -15.68 -24.37
N LEU A 22 4.36 -16.16 -25.52
CA LEU A 22 5.29 -15.42 -26.37
C LEU A 22 4.59 -14.27 -27.09
N TRP A 23 3.36 -14.51 -27.55
CA TRP A 23 2.53 -13.51 -28.21
C TRP A 23 2.19 -12.34 -27.27
N PHE A 24 1.66 -12.63 -26.07
CA PHE A 24 1.40 -11.60 -25.06
C PHE A 24 2.68 -10.87 -24.62
N GLY A 25 3.79 -11.59 -24.43
CA GLY A 25 5.08 -10.97 -24.09
C GLY A 25 5.67 -10.11 -25.22
N GLY A 26 5.30 -10.38 -26.47
CA GLY A 26 5.63 -9.56 -27.63
C GLY A 26 4.82 -8.26 -27.65
N GLN A 27 3.49 -8.37 -27.50
CA GLN A 27 2.58 -7.21 -27.41
C GLN A 27 2.96 -6.28 -26.25
N TRP A 28 3.33 -6.87 -25.10
CA TRP A 28 3.77 -6.12 -23.92
C TRP A 28 5.00 -5.26 -24.19
N ARG A 29 6.03 -5.84 -24.83
CA ARG A 29 7.28 -5.13 -25.15
C ARG A 29 7.09 -4.08 -26.25
N GLY A 30 6.17 -4.30 -27.19
CA GLY A 30 5.85 -3.38 -28.27
C GLY A 30 4.88 -2.25 -27.92
N SER A 31 4.25 -2.27 -26.75
CA SER A 31 3.26 -1.26 -26.35
C SER A 31 3.93 0.03 -25.88
N GLY A 32 3.78 1.11 -26.65
CA GLY A 32 4.30 2.43 -26.31
C GLY A 32 3.75 3.02 -25.01
N LEU A 33 2.47 2.75 -24.68
CA LEU A 33 1.85 3.18 -23.43
C LEU A 33 2.49 2.50 -22.21
N ILE A 34 2.78 1.20 -22.32
CA ILE A 34 3.42 0.42 -21.25
C ILE A 34 4.87 0.88 -21.08
N GLN A 35 5.61 1.08 -22.18
CA GLN A 35 6.99 1.58 -22.12
C GLN A 35 7.07 3.01 -21.54
N TRP A 36 6.14 3.89 -21.90
CA TRP A 36 6.04 5.23 -21.33
C TRP A 36 5.75 5.20 -19.83
N PHE A 37 4.86 4.31 -19.37
CA PHE A 37 4.55 4.13 -17.96
C PHE A 37 5.74 3.58 -17.16
N ILE A 38 6.50 2.65 -17.75
CA ILE A 38 7.69 2.03 -17.10
C ILE A 38 8.90 2.98 -17.12
N HIS A 39 9.05 3.78 -18.17
CA HIS A 39 10.18 4.68 -18.39
C HIS A 39 9.73 6.12 -18.67
N PRO A 40 9.21 6.84 -17.65
CA PRO A 40 8.82 8.23 -17.83
C PRO A 40 10.04 9.13 -18.10
N PRO A 41 9.92 10.20 -18.90
CA PRO A 41 11.00 11.12 -19.25
C PRO A 41 11.35 12.08 -18.10
N LEU A 42 11.87 11.52 -17.02
CA LEU A 42 12.23 12.20 -15.76
C LEU A 42 13.20 13.37 -15.95
N GLN A 43 14.13 13.26 -16.89
CA GLN A 43 15.19 14.24 -17.11
C GLN A 43 14.66 15.55 -17.72
N LEU A 44 13.65 15.47 -18.58
CA LEU A 44 13.03 16.64 -19.19
C LEU A 44 12.20 17.43 -18.16
N GLU A 45 11.41 16.72 -17.34
CA GLU A 45 10.61 17.35 -16.27
C GLU A 45 11.50 17.98 -15.18
N GLN A 46 12.63 17.35 -14.82
CA GLN A 46 13.59 17.92 -13.89
C GLN A 46 14.25 19.19 -14.44
N ALA A 47 14.61 19.21 -15.72
CA ALA A 47 15.19 20.39 -16.37
C ALA A 47 14.20 21.56 -16.42
N GLU A 48 12.92 21.31 -16.73
CA GLU A 48 11.88 22.35 -16.73
C GLU A 48 11.61 22.92 -15.33
N SER A 49 11.67 22.08 -14.29
CA SER A 49 11.50 22.49 -12.89
C SER A 49 12.62 23.40 -12.40
N GLU A 50 13.89 23.11 -12.73
CA GLU A 50 15.05 23.88 -12.20
C GLU A 50 15.07 25.35 -12.66
N HIS A 51 14.44 25.67 -13.80
CA HIS A 51 14.30 27.03 -14.33
C HIS A 51 13.07 27.80 -13.80
N SER A 52 12.17 27.13 -13.08
CA SER A 52 10.93 27.72 -12.58
C SER A 52 11.15 28.81 -11.51
N VAL A 53 10.23 29.78 -11.46
CA VAL A 53 10.15 30.79 -10.38
C VAL A 53 10.02 30.11 -9.02
N PHE A 54 9.27 29.00 -8.94
CA PHE A 54 9.11 28.22 -7.70
C PHE A 54 10.43 27.61 -7.23
N ALA A 55 11.27 27.11 -8.14
CA ALA A 55 12.58 26.56 -7.79
C ALA A 55 13.57 27.64 -7.32
N ARG A 56 13.46 28.87 -7.84
CA ARG A 56 14.24 30.02 -7.34
C ARG A 56 13.79 30.43 -5.94
N LEU A 57 12.48 30.55 -5.73
CA LEU A 57 11.89 30.87 -4.43
C LEU A 57 12.23 29.80 -3.38
N TRP A 58 12.11 28.52 -3.73
CA TRP A 58 12.50 27.42 -2.86
C TRP A 58 13.99 27.49 -2.47
N ARG A 59 14.90 27.73 -3.42
CA ARG A 59 16.33 27.90 -3.11
C ARG A 59 16.59 29.06 -2.15
N TRP A 60 15.84 30.15 -2.28
CA TRP A 60 15.96 31.28 -1.36
C TRP A 60 15.48 30.92 0.05
N ILE A 61 14.31 30.28 0.16
CA ILE A 61 13.76 29.77 1.43
C ILE A 61 14.74 28.77 2.07
N HIS A 62 15.19 27.77 1.32
CA HIS A 62 16.09 26.71 1.78
C HIS A 62 17.41 27.28 2.33
N ARG A 63 18.01 28.26 1.64
CA ARG A 63 19.18 28.98 2.17
C ARG A 63 18.86 29.74 3.47
N GLY A 64 17.68 30.35 3.55
CA GLY A 64 17.21 31.01 4.78
C GLY A 64 17.09 30.03 5.94
N LEU A 65 16.52 28.84 5.69
CA LEU A 65 16.38 27.77 6.67
C LEU A 65 17.74 27.22 7.13
N CYS A 66 18.69 27.04 6.21
CA CYS A 66 20.06 26.63 6.55
C CYS A 66 20.78 27.67 7.42
N ARG A 67 20.61 28.96 7.12
CA ARG A 67 21.15 30.05 7.97
C ARG A 67 20.52 30.04 9.34
N LEU A 68 19.21 29.84 9.44
CA LEU A 68 18.50 29.75 10.72
C LEU A 68 19.06 28.59 11.56
N TYR A 69 19.31 27.44 10.94
CA TYR A 69 19.89 26.27 11.59
C TYR A 69 21.27 26.55 12.20
N GLN A 70 22.14 27.24 11.44
CA GLN A 70 23.47 27.64 11.91
C GLN A 70 23.40 28.71 13.01
N VAL A 71 22.53 29.72 12.87
CA VAL A 71 22.37 30.80 13.86
C VAL A 71 21.84 30.27 15.19
N LEU A 72 20.92 29.31 15.14
CA LEU A 72 20.37 28.66 16.33
C LEU A 72 21.29 27.57 16.92
N HIS A 73 22.46 27.34 16.32
CA HIS A 73 23.42 26.29 16.71
C HIS A 73 22.75 24.91 16.91
N LEU A 74 21.76 24.60 16.06
CA LEU A 74 21.03 23.34 16.12
C LEU A 74 21.92 22.14 15.81
N ASP A 75 23.08 22.36 15.17
CA ASP A 75 24.16 21.39 15.01
C ASP A 75 24.50 20.72 16.35
N ARG A 76 24.78 21.52 17.39
CA ARG A 76 25.20 21.01 18.71
C ARG A 76 24.07 20.34 19.47
N LEU A 77 22.82 20.74 19.22
CA LEU A 77 21.66 20.24 19.95
C LEU A 77 21.16 18.91 19.39
N PHE A 78 21.35 18.70 18.08
CA PHE A 78 20.85 17.52 17.38
C PHE A 78 21.95 16.58 16.86
N GLU A 79 23.23 16.86 17.12
CA GLU A 79 24.35 15.99 16.75
C GLU A 79 24.14 14.56 17.28
N GLY A 80 24.05 13.59 16.36
CA GLY A 80 23.82 12.17 16.71
C GLY A 80 22.42 11.84 17.23
N SER A 81 21.49 12.81 17.22
CA SER A 81 20.13 12.63 17.72
C SER A 81 19.31 11.66 16.85
N VAL A 82 18.37 10.96 17.50
CA VAL A 82 17.38 10.12 16.80
C VAL A 82 16.49 10.97 15.88
N PHE A 83 16.36 12.28 16.14
CA PHE A 83 15.61 13.21 15.27
C PHE A 83 16.27 13.49 13.92
N GLN A 84 17.54 13.12 13.71
CA GLN A 84 18.15 13.16 12.38
C GLN A 84 17.84 11.89 11.56
N LYS A 85 17.37 10.83 12.21
CA LYS A 85 17.05 9.55 11.56
C LYS A 85 15.61 9.55 11.02
N CYS A 86 15.35 10.31 9.94
CA CYS A 86 14.04 10.39 9.28
C CYS A 86 13.38 9.03 9.03
N TRP A 87 14.15 8.09 8.48
CA TRP A 87 13.66 6.75 8.13
C TRP A 87 13.04 6.01 9.32
N LEU A 88 13.53 6.24 10.55
CA LEU A 88 13.02 5.59 11.75
C LEU A 88 11.62 6.10 12.09
N TRP A 89 11.43 7.42 12.08
CA TRP A 89 10.14 8.04 12.40
C TRP A 89 9.10 7.82 11.30
N ALA A 90 9.49 8.02 10.05
CA ALA A 90 8.63 7.73 8.90
C ALA A 90 8.29 6.24 8.84
N GLY A 91 9.27 5.35 9.02
CA GLY A 91 9.05 3.91 9.06
C GLY A 91 8.12 3.49 10.20
N ALA A 92 8.31 4.04 11.40
CA ALA A 92 7.44 3.80 12.54
C ALA A 92 6.00 4.25 12.27
N ALA A 93 5.79 5.40 11.63
CA ALA A 93 4.47 5.88 11.26
C ALA A 93 3.73 4.89 10.34
N VAL A 94 4.40 4.34 9.32
CA VAL A 94 3.77 3.36 8.41
C VAL A 94 3.51 2.02 9.11
N VAL A 95 4.50 1.51 9.85
CA VAL A 95 4.42 0.17 10.49
C VAL A 95 3.41 0.14 11.62
N LEU A 96 3.31 1.21 12.40
CA LEU A 96 2.40 1.30 13.53
C LEU A 96 1.01 1.83 13.17
N ALA A 97 0.82 2.36 11.94
CA ALA A 97 -0.46 2.89 11.47
C ALA A 97 -1.68 1.99 11.75
N PRO A 98 -1.63 0.65 11.54
CA PRO A 98 -2.78 -0.20 11.80
C PRO A 98 -2.91 -0.61 13.27
N ILE A 99 -1.97 -0.25 14.15
CA ILE A 99 -1.90 -0.73 15.54
C ILE A 99 -2.28 0.37 16.53
N ILE A 100 -1.83 1.61 16.28
CA ILE A 100 -2.02 2.74 17.19
C ILE A 100 -3.11 3.70 16.69
N PRO A 101 -3.73 4.50 17.58
CA PRO A 101 -4.76 5.45 17.19
C PRO A 101 -4.26 6.49 16.16
N THR A 102 -5.15 6.92 15.26
CA THR A 102 -4.85 7.87 14.17
C THR A 102 -4.10 9.13 14.63
N MET A 103 -4.42 9.66 15.81
CA MET A 103 -3.77 10.84 16.37
C MET A 103 -2.32 10.58 16.79
N ALA A 104 -2.01 9.37 17.27
CA ALA A 104 -0.64 8.97 17.57
C ALA A 104 0.18 8.79 16.29
N VAL A 105 -0.44 8.22 15.23
CA VAL A 105 0.18 8.14 13.90
C VAL A 105 0.47 9.55 13.35
N LEU A 106 -0.48 10.49 13.48
CA LEU A 106 -0.26 11.88 13.10
C LEU A 106 0.91 12.49 13.86
N GLY A 107 1.06 12.21 15.16
CA GLY A 107 2.22 12.61 15.94
C GLY A 107 3.54 12.10 15.34
N LEU A 108 3.61 10.83 14.95
CA LEU A 108 4.79 10.26 14.28
C LEU A 108 5.03 10.91 12.91
N VAL A 109 3.98 11.18 12.14
CA VAL A 109 4.05 11.90 10.86
C VAL A 109 4.64 13.30 11.06
N LEU A 110 4.18 14.05 12.07
CA LEU A 110 4.71 15.38 12.38
C LEU A 110 6.17 15.33 12.84
N ILE A 111 6.54 14.33 13.65
CA ILE A 111 7.95 14.11 14.05
C ILE A 111 8.79 13.77 12.82
N SER A 112 8.28 12.96 11.89
CA SER A 112 8.99 12.63 10.65
C SER A 112 9.15 13.85 9.73
N ALA A 113 8.13 14.71 9.65
CA ALA A 113 8.18 15.98 8.91
C ALA A 113 9.23 16.91 9.51
N PHE A 114 9.26 17.03 10.85
CA PHE A 114 10.24 17.81 11.57
C PHE A 114 11.66 17.26 11.37
N SER A 115 11.83 15.94 11.46
CA SER A 115 13.09 15.25 11.19
C SER A 115 13.60 15.54 9.78
N LEU A 116 12.72 15.49 8.77
CA LEU A 116 13.08 15.79 7.38
C LEU A 116 13.47 17.24 7.21
N LEU A 117 12.72 18.16 7.83
CA LEU A 117 13.02 19.57 7.83
C LEU A 117 14.37 19.88 8.49
N LEU A 118 14.71 19.21 9.61
CA LEU A 118 16.02 19.33 10.24
C LEU A 118 17.15 18.86 9.31
N ASN A 119 16.96 17.74 8.62
CA ASN A 119 17.98 17.24 7.68
C ASN A 119 18.17 18.19 6.49
N LEU A 120 17.07 18.70 5.92
CA LEU A 120 17.13 19.71 4.86
C LEU A 120 17.80 21.01 5.32
N MET A 121 17.63 21.37 6.60
CA MET A 121 18.27 22.54 7.21
C MET A 121 19.77 22.33 7.47
N ALA A 122 20.15 21.11 7.86
CA ALA A 122 21.53 20.76 8.17
C ALA A 122 22.40 20.67 6.90
N ASP A 123 21.85 20.14 5.80
CA ASP A 123 22.57 19.98 4.54
C ASP A 123 22.02 20.92 3.44
N GLY A 124 22.76 22.00 3.20
CA GLY A 124 22.46 22.97 2.15
C GLY A 124 22.56 22.41 0.71
N GLY A 125 23.17 21.23 0.53
CA GLY A 125 23.26 20.53 -0.74
C GLY A 125 22.14 19.50 -0.97
N GLN A 126 21.37 19.16 0.06
CA GLN A 126 20.34 18.13 -0.02
C GLN A 126 19.17 18.60 -0.88
N LYS A 127 19.02 17.99 -2.05
CA LYS A 127 17.83 18.17 -2.90
C LYS A 127 16.76 17.15 -2.51
N LEU A 128 15.52 17.60 -2.37
CA LEU A 128 14.36 16.71 -2.24
C LEU A 128 14.26 15.82 -3.49
N TYR A 129 14.09 14.53 -3.26
CA TYR A 129 13.79 13.58 -4.32
C TYR A 129 12.42 13.89 -4.92
N TYR A 130 12.38 14.02 -6.24
CA TYR A 130 11.15 14.28 -6.98
C TYR A 130 10.79 13.07 -7.85
N ALA A 131 9.65 12.46 -7.55
CA ALA A 131 8.99 11.52 -8.44
C ALA A 131 7.90 12.24 -9.27
N PRO A 132 7.66 11.87 -10.54
CA PRO A 132 6.58 12.43 -11.37
C PRO A 132 5.20 12.30 -10.72
N MET A 133 5.02 11.26 -9.90
CA MET A 133 3.79 11.04 -9.15
C MET A 133 3.50 12.18 -8.15
N ASN A 134 4.54 12.86 -7.65
CA ASN A 134 4.41 13.85 -6.59
C ASN A 134 3.55 15.04 -7.02
N ARG A 135 3.51 15.39 -8.32
CA ARG A 135 2.61 16.45 -8.82
C ARG A 135 1.13 16.14 -8.58
N TYR A 136 0.75 14.88 -8.71
CA TYR A 136 -0.63 14.44 -8.48
C TYR A 136 -0.95 14.40 -6.99
N LEU A 137 0.03 14.04 -6.14
CA LEU A 137 -0.11 14.13 -4.69
C LEU A 137 -0.32 15.59 -4.23
N TRP A 138 0.49 16.52 -4.73
CA TRP A 138 0.33 17.95 -4.43
C TRP A 138 -1.00 18.50 -4.91
N LEU A 139 -1.42 18.16 -6.14
CA LEU A 139 -2.71 18.57 -6.69
C LEU A 139 -3.86 18.01 -5.84
N TYR A 140 -3.78 16.74 -5.44
CA TYR A 140 -4.81 16.10 -4.63
C TYR A 140 -4.91 16.71 -3.22
N ALA A 141 -3.77 16.99 -2.59
CA ALA A 141 -3.72 17.73 -1.34
C ALA A 141 -4.34 19.13 -1.47
N ALA A 142 -4.05 19.85 -2.56
CA ALA A 142 -4.60 21.18 -2.82
C ALA A 142 -6.13 21.14 -3.03
N ILE A 143 -6.64 20.15 -3.76
CA ILE A 143 -8.09 19.94 -3.95
C ILE A 143 -8.76 19.69 -2.59
N TYR A 144 -8.18 18.84 -1.73
CA TYR A 144 -8.73 18.61 -0.39
C TYR A 144 -8.71 19.86 0.48
N LEU A 145 -7.63 20.64 0.46
CA LEU A 145 -7.57 21.91 1.20
C LEU A 145 -8.64 22.88 0.71
N ALA A 146 -8.81 23.02 -0.60
CA ALA A 146 -9.85 23.85 -1.19
C ALA A 146 -11.25 23.35 -0.79
N GLY A 147 -11.52 22.05 -0.91
CA GLY A 147 -12.79 21.46 -0.51
C GLY A 147 -13.09 21.66 0.98
N THR A 148 -12.07 21.55 1.84
CA THR A 148 -12.20 21.82 3.28
C THR A 148 -12.52 23.29 3.55
N TRP A 149 -11.90 24.20 2.79
CA TRP A 149 -12.11 25.64 2.91
C TRP A 149 -13.50 26.08 2.47
N PHE A 150 -14.00 25.51 1.37
CA PHE A 150 -15.33 25.78 0.82
C PHE A 150 -16.46 24.95 1.47
N SER A 151 -16.15 24.08 2.43
CA SER A 151 -17.15 23.27 3.11
C SER A 151 -18.19 24.13 3.83
N VAL A 152 -19.45 23.70 3.77
CA VAL A 152 -20.59 24.33 4.47
C VAL A 152 -20.35 24.31 5.99
N THR A 153 -19.79 23.22 6.51
CA THR A 153 -19.47 23.03 7.93
C THR A 153 -17.96 23.04 8.15
N ARG A 154 -17.32 24.20 7.96
CA ARG A 154 -15.86 24.36 8.05
C ARG A 154 -15.29 23.82 9.37
N ALA A 155 -15.88 24.19 10.51
CA ALA A 155 -15.40 23.75 11.83
C ALA A 155 -15.44 22.22 12.00
N GLY A 156 -16.45 21.54 11.45
CA GLY A 156 -16.56 20.09 11.47
C GLY A 156 -15.64 19.40 10.44
N SER A 157 -15.38 20.04 9.31
CA SER A 157 -14.58 19.48 8.21
C SER A 157 -13.07 19.71 8.37
N LEU A 158 -12.66 20.71 9.16
CA LEU A 158 -11.27 21.17 9.25
C LEU A 158 -10.33 20.07 9.76
N LEU A 159 -10.71 19.39 10.84
CA LEU A 159 -9.89 18.32 11.40
C LEU A 159 -9.69 17.18 10.40
N GLY A 160 -10.77 16.68 9.79
CA GLY A 160 -10.70 15.58 8.81
C GLY A 160 -9.95 15.98 7.53
N GLY A 161 -10.19 17.19 7.03
CA GLY A 161 -9.51 17.73 5.85
C GLY A 161 -8.01 17.89 6.04
N VAL A 162 -7.59 18.50 7.16
CA VAL A 162 -6.17 18.67 7.49
C VAL A 162 -5.49 17.32 7.73
N LEU A 163 -6.15 16.38 8.43
CA LEU A 163 -5.63 15.02 8.60
C LEU A 163 -5.39 14.31 7.27
N THR A 164 -6.35 14.41 6.35
CA THR A 164 -6.26 13.80 5.02
C THR A 164 -5.07 14.39 4.25
N VAL A 165 -4.92 15.72 4.28
CA VAL A 165 -3.80 16.41 3.65
C VAL A 165 -2.47 16.00 4.27
N ALA A 166 -2.39 15.91 5.60
CA ALA A 166 -1.18 15.47 6.29
C ALA A 166 -0.75 14.06 5.86
N PHE A 167 -1.69 13.11 5.74
CA PHE A 167 -1.39 11.76 5.29
C PHE A 167 -1.08 11.66 3.78
N ILE A 168 -1.67 12.52 2.94
CA ILE A 168 -1.29 12.59 1.51
C ILE A 168 0.16 13.08 1.40
N LEU A 169 0.51 14.16 2.10
CA LEU A 169 1.86 14.73 2.08
C LEU A 169 2.90 13.82 2.74
N PHE A 170 2.48 12.95 3.65
CA PHE A 170 3.36 11.96 4.27
C PHE A 170 4.00 11.01 3.25
N ALA A 171 3.35 10.74 2.10
CA ALA A 171 3.98 9.97 1.02
C ALA A 171 5.31 10.61 0.55
N VAL A 172 5.33 11.94 0.39
CA VAL A 172 6.54 12.69 0.01
C VAL A 172 7.59 12.62 1.12
N ILE A 173 7.17 12.67 2.38
CA ILE A 173 8.08 12.54 3.53
C ILE A 173 8.72 11.16 3.54
N LEU A 174 7.93 10.10 3.35
CA LEU A 174 8.41 8.73 3.33
C LEU A 174 9.40 8.48 2.18
N GLU A 175 9.11 8.97 0.97
CA GLU A 175 10.02 8.89 -0.18
C GLU A 175 11.38 9.53 0.11
N ASN A 176 11.38 10.70 0.75
CA ASN A 176 12.60 11.43 1.09
C ASN A 176 13.31 10.87 2.35
N SER A 177 12.62 10.04 3.13
CA SER A 177 13.18 9.45 4.35
C SER A 177 13.97 8.17 4.08
N ILE A 178 13.64 7.42 3.02
CA ILE A 178 14.29 6.14 2.69
C ILE A 178 15.40 6.38 1.68
N THR A 179 16.65 6.29 2.11
CA THR A 179 17.82 6.60 1.26
C THR A 179 18.58 5.36 0.80
N THR A 180 18.38 4.21 1.45
CA THR A 180 19.12 2.98 1.15
C THR A 180 18.19 1.79 0.90
N ARG A 181 18.63 0.86 0.04
CA ARG A 181 17.90 -0.40 -0.22
C ARG A 181 17.68 -1.21 1.07
N ARG A 182 18.67 -1.25 1.97
CA ARG A 182 18.56 -1.93 3.26
C ARG A 182 17.43 -1.38 4.13
N GLN A 183 17.26 -0.05 4.16
CA GLN A 183 16.14 0.57 4.89
C GLN A 183 14.80 0.18 4.28
N LEU A 184 14.69 0.18 2.95
CA LEU A 184 13.47 -0.24 2.25
C LEU A 184 13.16 -1.72 2.54
N ASP A 185 14.13 -2.62 2.41
CA ASP A 185 13.95 -4.05 2.67
C ASP A 185 13.52 -4.30 4.13
N THR A 186 14.12 -3.57 5.08
CA THR A 186 13.75 -3.63 6.50
C THR A 186 12.34 -3.11 6.73
N LEU A 187 11.95 -1.99 6.10
CA LEU A 187 10.60 -1.44 6.20
C LEU A 187 9.55 -2.40 5.65
N LEU A 188 9.81 -3.00 4.49
CA LEU A 188 8.92 -4.00 3.89
C LEU A 188 8.75 -5.23 4.78
N LEU A 189 9.84 -5.73 5.37
CA LEU A 189 9.78 -6.82 6.35
C LEU A 189 8.93 -6.43 7.57
N LEU A 190 9.14 -5.24 8.14
CA LEU A 190 8.35 -4.76 9.28
C LEU A 190 6.88 -4.55 8.94
N LEU A 191 6.55 -4.10 7.73
CA LEU A 191 5.17 -3.97 7.27
C LEU A 191 4.47 -5.31 7.14
N VAL A 192 5.14 -6.32 6.58
CA VAL A 192 4.61 -7.68 6.52
C VAL A 192 4.42 -8.26 7.92
N MET A 193 5.35 -7.99 8.84
CA MET A 193 5.23 -8.40 10.24
C MET A 193 4.07 -7.72 10.96
N ALA A 194 3.91 -6.41 10.82
CA ALA A 194 2.78 -5.69 11.37
C ALA A 194 1.46 -6.20 10.77
N GLY A 195 1.41 -6.41 9.46
CA GLY A 195 0.24 -6.98 8.79
C GLY A 195 -0.11 -8.38 9.28
N THR A 196 0.91 -9.21 9.53
CA THR A 196 0.73 -10.55 10.11
C THR A 196 0.24 -10.47 11.55
N ALA A 197 0.77 -9.58 12.38
CA ALA A 197 0.33 -9.39 13.76
C ALA A 197 -1.13 -8.92 13.83
N VAL A 198 -1.52 -7.95 12.99
CA VAL A 198 -2.89 -7.48 12.86
C VAL A 198 -3.81 -8.60 12.35
N ALA A 199 -3.35 -9.41 11.40
CA ALA A 199 -4.10 -10.55 10.89
C ALA A 199 -4.31 -11.64 11.95
N LEU A 200 -3.27 -11.98 12.71
CA LEU A 200 -3.34 -12.92 13.84
C LEU A 200 -4.30 -12.43 14.91
N TYR A 201 -4.22 -11.15 15.29
CA TYR A 201 -5.16 -10.56 16.24
C TYR A 201 -6.61 -10.69 15.75
N GLY A 202 -6.86 -10.43 14.46
CA GLY A 202 -8.17 -10.64 13.85
C GLY A 202 -8.64 -12.11 13.85
N ILE A 203 -7.74 -13.06 13.57
CA ILE A 203 -8.06 -14.49 13.65
C ILE A 203 -8.38 -14.90 15.10
N CYS A 204 -7.62 -14.40 16.08
CA CYS A 204 -7.93 -14.60 17.49
C CYS A 204 -9.29 -14.00 17.86
N GLN A 205 -9.66 -12.83 17.32
CA GLN A 205 -10.99 -12.26 17.51
C GLN A 205 -12.09 -13.21 17.04
N TYR A 206 -11.91 -13.81 15.87
CA TYR A 206 -12.84 -14.80 15.33
C TYR A 206 -12.92 -16.07 16.20
N LEU A 207 -11.78 -16.63 16.61
CA LEU A 207 -11.73 -17.90 17.35
C LEU A 207 -12.34 -17.82 18.76
N PHE A 208 -12.11 -16.71 19.47
CA PHE A 208 -12.62 -16.54 20.84
C PHE A 208 -13.98 -15.83 20.89
N GLY A 209 -14.53 -15.41 19.74
CA GLY A 209 -15.82 -14.72 19.67
C GLY A 209 -15.87 -13.35 20.36
N TRP A 210 -14.72 -12.78 20.70
CA TRP A 210 -14.55 -11.46 21.29
C TRP A 210 -14.24 -10.40 20.22
N GLY A 211 -15.05 -9.35 20.14
CA GLY A 211 -14.83 -8.26 19.20
C GLY A 211 -16.01 -7.30 19.14
N TYR A 212 -15.71 -6.02 18.97
CA TYR A 212 -16.72 -4.98 18.89
C TYR A 212 -17.52 -5.12 17.58
N GLN A 213 -18.75 -5.63 17.67
CA GLN A 213 -19.76 -5.43 16.64
C GLN A 213 -20.45 -4.11 16.92
N SER A 214 -20.02 -3.04 16.26
CA SER A 214 -20.76 -1.77 16.31
C SER A 214 -22.18 -2.02 15.81
N ALA A 215 -23.19 -1.74 16.64
CA ALA A 215 -24.61 -1.86 16.31
C ALA A 215 -25.03 -1.05 15.06
N ALA A 216 -24.22 -0.08 14.62
CA ALA A 216 -24.45 0.71 13.41
C ALA A 216 -24.07 0.02 12.09
N TRP A 217 -23.35 -1.12 12.14
CA TRP A 217 -22.93 -1.89 10.96
C TRP A 217 -23.36 -3.37 11.05
N ALA A 218 -23.99 -3.73 12.16
CA ALA A 218 -24.70 -4.98 12.36
C ALA A 218 -26.16 -4.76 11.95
N ASP A 219 -26.41 -4.63 10.64
CA ASP A 219 -27.75 -4.89 10.13
C ASP A 219 -28.03 -6.38 10.36
N SER A 220 -28.63 -6.69 11.51
CA SER A 220 -29.05 -8.02 11.91
C SER A 220 -30.05 -8.63 10.90
N GLU A 221 -30.75 -7.78 10.15
CA GLU A 221 -31.65 -8.19 9.06
C GLU A 221 -30.92 -8.63 7.78
N MET A 222 -29.71 -8.12 7.49
CA MET A 222 -29.02 -8.37 6.21
C MET A 222 -27.83 -9.35 6.33
N PHE A 223 -27.23 -9.50 7.52
CA PHE A 223 -25.97 -10.23 7.68
C PHE A 223 -26.04 -11.56 8.44
N GLY A 224 -27.18 -11.89 9.07
CA GLY A 224 -27.31 -13.07 9.94
C GLY A 224 -26.28 -13.07 11.09
N ASP A 225 -26.23 -14.16 11.86
CA ASP A 225 -25.29 -14.40 12.97
C ASP A 225 -23.79 -14.49 12.56
N VAL A 226 -23.41 -13.98 11.38
CA VAL A 226 -22.06 -14.16 10.83
C VAL A 226 -21.12 -13.08 11.34
N PHE A 227 -20.25 -13.45 12.27
CA PHE A 227 -19.22 -12.58 12.85
C PHE A 227 -18.19 -12.14 11.79
N ARG A 228 -18.03 -10.83 11.59
CA ARG A 228 -17.05 -10.22 10.69
C ARG A 228 -15.89 -9.67 11.51
N VAL A 229 -14.65 -9.94 11.09
CA VAL A 229 -13.45 -9.56 11.85
C VAL A 229 -13.01 -8.11 11.55
N PRO A 230 -13.00 -7.18 12.54
CA PRO A 230 -12.48 -5.83 12.37
C PRO A 230 -10.99 -5.69 12.71
N SER A 231 -10.42 -6.59 13.53
CA SER A 231 -9.08 -6.46 14.10
C SER A 231 -8.89 -5.10 14.81
N THR A 232 -7.69 -4.54 14.78
CA THR A 232 -7.31 -3.24 15.38
C THR A 232 -7.91 -2.02 14.68
N LEU A 233 -8.49 -2.19 13.48
CA LEU A 233 -9.00 -1.10 12.66
C LEU A 233 -10.49 -0.82 12.86
N GLU A 234 -11.13 -1.48 13.83
CA GLU A 234 -12.54 -1.34 14.25
C GLU A 234 -13.59 -1.57 13.13
N ASN A 235 -13.15 -1.71 11.88
CA ASN A 235 -13.99 -1.86 10.70
C ASN A 235 -13.42 -2.96 9.78
N PRO A 236 -14.20 -4.01 9.46
CA PRO A 236 -13.75 -5.12 8.63
C PRO A 236 -13.38 -4.71 7.19
N ASN A 237 -14.00 -3.63 6.67
CA ASN A 237 -13.65 -3.12 5.35
C ASN A 237 -12.31 -2.38 5.36
N MET A 238 -12.00 -1.64 6.43
CA MET A 238 -10.70 -0.97 6.59
C MET A 238 -9.58 -1.98 6.75
N LEU A 239 -9.82 -3.04 7.53
CA LEU A 239 -8.91 -4.19 7.61
C LEU A 239 -8.68 -4.84 6.24
N GLY A 240 -9.75 -5.05 5.48
CA GLY A 240 -9.66 -5.55 4.12
C GLY A 240 -8.79 -4.66 3.21
N GLN A 241 -9.01 -3.34 3.21
CA GLN A 241 -8.20 -2.40 2.43
C GLN A 241 -6.73 -2.42 2.82
N TYR A 242 -6.43 -2.49 4.12
CA TYR A 242 -5.06 -2.61 4.61
C TYR A 242 -4.39 -3.92 4.14
N LEU A 243 -5.10 -5.06 4.23
CA LEU A 243 -4.58 -6.36 3.79
C LEU A 243 -4.39 -6.45 2.27
N ILE A 244 -5.20 -5.74 1.47
CA ILE A 244 -5.00 -5.63 0.00
C ILE A 244 -3.62 -5.04 -0.31
N LEU A 245 -3.14 -4.10 0.52
CA LEU A 245 -1.81 -3.50 0.35
C LEU A 245 -0.70 -4.38 0.94
N ALA A 246 -0.92 -5.01 2.09
CA ALA A 246 0.10 -5.79 2.79
C ALA A 246 0.42 -7.14 2.11
N ILE A 247 -0.58 -7.85 1.57
CA ILE A 247 -0.41 -9.19 0.99
C ILE A 247 0.54 -9.16 -0.24
N PRO A 248 0.38 -8.26 -1.22
CA PRO A 248 1.32 -8.17 -2.35
C PRO A 248 2.74 -7.82 -1.93
N LEU A 249 2.95 -7.04 -0.86
CA LEU A 249 4.28 -6.76 -0.33
C LEU A 249 4.93 -8.03 0.24
N GLY A 250 4.16 -8.85 0.96
CA GLY A 250 4.60 -10.17 1.41
C GLY A 250 4.90 -11.12 0.24
N GLY A 251 4.07 -11.10 -0.80
CA GLY A 251 4.30 -11.85 -2.04
C GLY A 251 5.57 -11.41 -2.79
N ALA A 252 5.85 -10.11 -2.83
CA ALA A 252 7.11 -9.58 -3.37
C ALA A 252 8.31 -10.05 -2.54
N GLY A 253 8.21 -10.00 -1.21
CA GLY A 253 9.22 -10.50 -0.28
C GLY A 253 9.50 -12.00 -0.47
N LEU A 254 8.44 -12.81 -0.63
CA LEU A 254 8.52 -14.24 -0.90
C LEU A 254 9.33 -14.54 -2.17
N LEU A 255 9.07 -13.79 -3.25
CA LEU A 255 9.75 -13.98 -4.53
C LEU A 255 11.17 -13.42 -4.54
N ALA A 256 11.42 -12.33 -3.81
CA ALA A 256 12.73 -11.70 -3.70
C ALA A 256 13.68 -12.44 -2.76
N ALA A 257 13.15 -13.21 -1.79
CA ALA A 257 13.93 -13.95 -0.82
C ALA A 257 14.85 -14.99 -1.48
N LYS A 258 16.14 -14.94 -1.12
CA LYS A 258 17.15 -15.90 -1.58
C LYS A 258 17.15 -17.17 -0.72
N ASP A 259 16.96 -17.00 0.60
CA ASP A 259 16.99 -18.08 1.57
C ASP A 259 15.66 -18.80 1.66
N TRP A 260 15.70 -20.15 1.72
CA TRP A 260 14.50 -20.96 1.83
C TRP A 260 13.71 -20.68 3.13
N GLY A 261 14.41 -20.41 4.23
CA GLY A 261 13.78 -20.04 5.51
C GLY A 261 12.94 -18.76 5.40
N MET A 262 13.49 -17.72 4.75
CA MET A 262 12.77 -16.46 4.52
C MET A 262 11.60 -16.66 3.57
N ARG A 263 11.71 -17.54 2.57
CA ARG A 263 10.58 -17.89 1.70
C ARG A 263 9.44 -18.53 2.49
N VAL A 264 9.75 -19.53 3.31
CA VAL A 264 8.73 -20.17 4.16
C VAL A 264 8.08 -19.15 5.10
N PHE A 265 8.89 -18.27 5.70
CA PHE A 265 8.40 -17.20 6.55
C PHE A 265 7.40 -16.27 5.82
N TYR A 266 7.77 -15.71 4.67
CA TYR A 266 6.87 -14.84 3.90
C TYR A 266 5.61 -15.58 3.43
N PHE A 267 5.74 -16.86 3.06
CA PHE A 267 4.61 -17.70 2.67
C PHE A 267 3.62 -17.87 3.84
N CYS A 268 4.11 -18.17 5.04
CA CYS A 268 3.29 -18.26 6.25
C CYS A 268 2.60 -16.93 6.57
N CYS A 269 3.33 -15.81 6.53
CA CYS A 269 2.78 -14.47 6.73
C CYS A 269 1.65 -14.16 5.74
N CYS A 270 1.87 -14.39 4.44
CA CYS A 270 0.85 -14.21 3.41
C CYS A 270 -0.35 -15.14 3.64
N GLY A 271 -0.12 -16.40 4.02
CA GLY A 271 -1.20 -17.34 4.32
C GLY A 271 -2.08 -16.86 5.46
N ILE A 272 -1.48 -16.41 6.57
CA ILE A 272 -2.20 -15.85 7.73
C ILE A 272 -3.00 -14.61 7.32
N MET A 273 -2.41 -13.69 6.55
CA MET A 273 -3.10 -12.50 6.06
C MET A 273 -4.26 -12.85 5.12
N CYS A 274 -4.11 -13.84 4.24
CA CYS A 274 -5.18 -14.32 3.36
C CYS A 274 -6.33 -14.97 4.15
N VAL A 275 -6.03 -15.76 5.19
CA VAL A 275 -7.07 -16.32 6.06
C VAL A 275 -7.83 -15.19 6.76
N CYS A 276 -7.13 -14.22 7.34
CA CYS A 276 -7.77 -13.07 7.97
C CYS A 276 -8.61 -12.26 6.97
N MET A 277 -8.12 -12.07 5.74
CA MET A 277 -8.86 -11.43 4.65
C MET A 277 -10.21 -12.12 4.40
N LEU A 278 -10.25 -13.46 4.37
CA LEU A 278 -11.50 -14.21 4.22
C LEU A 278 -12.44 -14.01 5.43
N LEU A 279 -11.90 -13.92 6.65
CA LEU A 279 -12.72 -13.68 7.84
C LEU A 279 -13.30 -12.26 7.94
N THR A 280 -12.82 -11.29 7.14
CA THR A 280 -13.43 -9.96 7.07
C THR A 280 -14.82 -9.96 6.42
N LEU A 281 -15.10 -10.97 5.59
CA LEU A 281 -16.31 -11.09 4.75
C LEU A 281 -16.59 -9.83 3.91
N SER A 282 -15.54 -9.05 3.60
CA SER A 282 -15.65 -7.86 2.76
C SER A 282 -15.50 -8.22 1.29
N ARG A 283 -16.63 -8.33 0.59
CA ARG A 283 -16.70 -8.63 -0.86
C ARG A 283 -15.77 -7.72 -1.68
N GLY A 284 -15.78 -6.42 -1.36
CA GLY A 284 -14.92 -5.43 -2.02
C GLY A 284 -13.44 -5.66 -1.77
N ALA A 285 -13.07 -6.08 -0.56
CA ALA A 285 -11.67 -6.39 -0.25
C ALA A 285 -11.18 -7.66 -0.97
N TRP A 286 -12.03 -8.68 -1.09
CA TRP A 286 -11.70 -9.90 -1.83
C TRP A 286 -11.51 -9.62 -3.33
N LEU A 287 -12.43 -8.88 -3.95
CA LEU A 287 -12.30 -8.46 -5.34
C LEU A 287 -11.05 -7.58 -5.54
N GLY A 288 -10.79 -6.66 -4.61
CA GLY A 288 -9.59 -5.83 -4.64
C GLY A 288 -8.30 -6.66 -4.54
N LEU A 289 -8.28 -7.70 -3.70
CA LEU A 289 -7.13 -8.61 -3.60
C LEU A 289 -6.94 -9.45 -4.87
N LEU A 290 -8.02 -9.96 -5.45
CA LEU A 290 -7.97 -10.68 -6.73
C LEU A 290 -7.42 -9.78 -7.85
N PHE A 291 -7.88 -8.54 -7.91
CA PHE A 291 -7.39 -7.55 -8.86
C PHE A 291 -5.93 -7.17 -8.60
N ALA A 292 -5.54 -6.94 -7.35
CA ALA A 292 -4.15 -6.67 -6.97
C ALA A 292 -3.24 -7.85 -7.34
N GLY A 293 -3.69 -9.09 -7.09
CA GLY A 293 -3.00 -10.31 -7.50
C GLY A 293 -2.87 -10.42 -9.01
N PHE A 294 -3.93 -10.11 -9.76
CA PHE A 294 -3.89 -10.06 -11.23
C PHE A 294 -2.85 -9.06 -11.73
N VAL A 295 -2.87 -7.82 -11.23
CA VAL A 295 -1.90 -6.77 -11.60
C VAL A 295 -0.47 -7.18 -11.21
N PHE A 296 -0.29 -7.75 -10.01
CA PHE A 296 1.00 -8.23 -9.54
C PHE A 296 1.58 -9.32 -10.45
N VAL A 297 0.77 -10.32 -10.81
CA VAL A 297 1.17 -11.40 -11.73
C VAL A 297 1.42 -10.87 -13.15
N LEU A 298 0.60 -9.91 -13.60
CA LEU A 298 0.74 -9.26 -14.89
C LEU A 298 2.09 -8.54 -15.02
N PHE A 299 2.56 -7.86 -13.97
CA PHE A 299 3.89 -7.25 -13.94
C PHE A 299 5.03 -8.26 -13.74
N LEU A 300 4.81 -9.31 -12.94
CA LEU A 300 5.84 -10.33 -12.67
C LEU A 300 6.12 -11.17 -13.92
N GLN A 301 5.09 -11.81 -14.46
CA GLN A 301 5.16 -12.61 -15.66
C GLN A 301 3.73 -12.82 -16.21
N PRO A 302 3.34 -12.13 -17.31
CA PRO A 302 1.97 -12.23 -17.84
C PRO A 302 1.59 -13.65 -18.28
N ARG A 303 2.59 -14.53 -18.45
CA ARG A 303 2.44 -15.96 -18.75
C ARG A 303 1.71 -16.74 -17.65
N LEU A 304 1.93 -16.35 -16.38
CA LEU A 304 1.29 -16.97 -15.22
C LEU A 304 -0.23 -16.69 -15.19
N LEU A 305 -0.70 -15.65 -15.90
CA LEU A 305 -2.14 -15.35 -16.00
C LEU A 305 -2.92 -16.50 -16.63
N LEU A 306 -2.31 -17.31 -17.51
CA LEU A 306 -2.99 -18.47 -18.11
C LEU A 306 -3.34 -19.55 -17.08
N LEU A 307 -2.70 -19.56 -15.90
CA LEU A 307 -3.01 -20.47 -14.80
C LEU A 307 -4.14 -19.96 -13.90
N THR A 308 -4.53 -18.69 -14.02
CA THR A 308 -5.58 -18.09 -13.17
C THR A 308 -6.94 -18.78 -13.26
N PRO A 309 -7.46 -19.22 -14.43
CA PRO A 309 -8.76 -19.90 -14.48
C PRO A 309 -8.74 -21.24 -13.75
N LEU A 310 -7.61 -21.97 -13.86
CA LEU A 310 -7.42 -23.25 -13.18
C LEU A 310 -7.31 -23.07 -11.66
N LEU A 311 -6.64 -22.00 -11.21
CA LEU A 311 -6.53 -21.65 -9.80
C LEU A 311 -7.88 -21.22 -9.21
N LEU A 312 -8.68 -20.45 -9.95
CA LEU A 312 -10.04 -20.06 -9.55
C LEU A 312 -10.97 -21.28 -9.45
N ALA A 313 -10.89 -22.20 -10.41
CA ALA A 313 -11.65 -23.45 -10.37
C ALA A 313 -11.27 -24.31 -9.16
N ALA A 314 -9.96 -24.44 -8.86
CA ALA A 314 -9.50 -25.16 -7.68
C ALA A 314 -9.98 -24.49 -6.38
N LEU A 315 -9.97 -23.15 -6.34
CA LEU A 315 -10.39 -22.38 -5.18
C LEU A 315 -11.89 -22.59 -4.87
N TYR A 316 -12.74 -22.69 -5.89
CA TYR A 316 -14.17 -22.98 -5.70
C TYR A 316 -14.42 -24.26 -4.89
N PHE A 317 -13.63 -25.32 -5.09
CA PHE A 317 -13.78 -26.58 -4.36
C PHE A 317 -13.20 -26.55 -2.93
N VAL A 318 -12.39 -25.56 -2.59
CA VAL A 318 -11.72 -25.44 -1.28
C VAL A 318 -12.44 -24.45 -0.36
N LEU A 319 -13.17 -23.49 -0.92
CA LEU A 319 -13.82 -22.44 -0.16
C LEU A 319 -15.07 -22.96 0.59
N PRO A 320 -15.30 -22.51 1.86
CA PRO A 320 -16.52 -22.83 2.59
C PRO A 320 -17.77 -22.28 1.90
N ASP A 321 -18.92 -22.94 2.09
CA ASP A 321 -20.21 -22.52 1.53
C ASP A 321 -20.58 -21.07 1.91
N ALA A 322 -20.22 -20.63 3.11
CA ALA A 322 -20.41 -19.25 3.55
C ALA A 322 -19.69 -18.23 2.65
N VAL A 323 -18.49 -18.56 2.16
CA VAL A 323 -17.71 -17.71 1.24
C VAL A 323 -18.32 -17.77 -0.17
N ILE A 324 -18.72 -18.95 -0.62
CA ILE A 324 -19.34 -19.15 -1.95
C ILE A 324 -20.67 -18.37 -2.04
N ASN A 325 -21.53 -18.47 -1.03
CA ASN A 325 -22.80 -17.75 -0.96
C ASN A 325 -22.59 -16.22 -0.95
N ARG A 326 -21.51 -15.75 -0.32
CA ARG A 326 -21.12 -14.33 -0.32
C ARG A 326 -20.57 -13.86 -1.67
N PHE A 327 -19.86 -14.70 -2.42
CA PHE A 327 -19.47 -14.38 -3.80
C PHE A 327 -20.67 -14.38 -4.73
N ALA A 328 -21.59 -15.34 -4.58
CA ALA A 328 -22.82 -15.42 -5.36
C ALA A 328 -23.71 -14.17 -5.18
N SER A 329 -23.74 -13.58 -3.96
CA SER A 329 -24.49 -12.35 -3.73
C SER A 329 -23.90 -11.11 -4.40
N ILE A 330 -22.64 -11.13 -4.88
CA ILE A 330 -22.08 -10.02 -5.69
C ILE A 330 -22.85 -9.86 -7.01
N GLY A 331 -23.31 -10.98 -7.59
CA GLY A 331 -24.09 -10.98 -8.84
C GLY A 331 -25.59 -10.78 -8.65
N ASN A 332 -26.09 -10.73 -7.41
CA ASN A 332 -27.49 -10.53 -7.12
C ASN A 332 -27.83 -9.03 -7.11
N LEU A 333 -28.32 -8.51 -8.24
CA LEU A 333 -28.75 -7.12 -8.40
C LEU A 333 -30.00 -6.74 -7.57
N GLY A 334 -30.60 -7.69 -6.84
CA GLY A 334 -31.71 -7.45 -5.90
C GLY A 334 -31.28 -7.02 -4.49
N ASP A 335 -29.99 -7.05 -4.16
CA ASP A 335 -29.47 -6.59 -2.86
C ASP A 335 -29.44 -5.05 -2.80
N SER A 336 -30.14 -4.47 -1.82
CA SER A 336 -30.27 -3.02 -1.57
C SER A 336 -28.94 -2.24 -1.47
N SER A 337 -27.83 -2.95 -1.23
CA SER A 337 -26.48 -2.36 -1.17
C SER A 337 -25.92 -1.93 -2.54
N THR A 338 -26.43 -2.50 -3.64
CA THR A 338 -26.01 -2.15 -5.00
C THR A 338 -26.83 -0.98 -5.54
N SER A 339 -28.11 -0.89 -5.16
CA SER A 339 -29.02 0.18 -5.59
C SER A 339 -28.71 1.55 -4.98
N TYR A 340 -27.96 1.63 -3.88
CA TYR A 340 -27.55 2.91 -3.29
C TYR A 340 -26.27 3.50 -3.92
N ARG A 341 -25.56 2.74 -4.76
CA ARG A 341 -24.22 3.09 -5.28
C ARG A 341 -24.17 3.29 -6.80
N VAL A 342 -25.29 3.08 -7.50
CA VAL A 342 -25.42 3.29 -8.96
C VAL A 342 -26.36 4.45 -9.21
#